data_AF-B2J7A0-F1
#
_entry.id   AF-B2J7A0-F1
#
_cell.length_a   1.000
_cell.length_b   1.000
_cell.length_c   1.000
_cell.angle_alpha   90.00
_cell.angle_beta   90.00
_cell.angle_gamma   90.00
#
_symmetry.space_group_name_H-M   'P 1'
#
loop_
_entity.id
_entity.type
_entity.pdbx_description
1 polymer ?
#
loop_
_entity_poly.entity_id
_entity_poly.type
_entity_poly.pdbx_seq_one_letter_code
_entity_poly.pdbx_strand_id
1 'polypeptide(L)'
;MYLPVNTTIPVEIASILLPFRALFTKPVWCHVQTLVMGTILTTGKRTITSVLVVMGLNQEEHFQNYHCVLNRAVWSSLEASRILLMLMVTVFLPSGSVIIGIDDTIERRKGKKIKAKGIYRDPVRSSNSQVVYVYTHASF
;
A
#
# COMPACT_ATOMS: atom_id res chain seq x y z
N MET A 1 -13.37 -24.46 13.82
CA MET A 1 -12.96 -23.63 14.98
C MET A 1 -11.45 -23.47 14.90
N TYR A 2 -10.95 -22.42 14.27
CA TYR A 2 -9.58 -21.90 14.38
C TYR A 2 -9.62 -20.47 13.84
N LEU A 3 -9.51 -19.47 14.72
CA LEU A 3 -9.10 -18.11 14.35
C LEU A 3 -7.66 -17.98 14.85
N PRO A 4 -6.65 -18.24 14.01
CA PRO A 4 -5.26 -18.12 14.41
C PRO A 4 -4.86 -16.63 14.42
N VAL A 5 -4.07 -16.27 15.43
CA VAL A 5 -3.41 -14.97 15.64
C VAL A 5 -4.37 -13.77 15.59
N ASN A 6 -5.08 -13.57 16.71
CA ASN A 6 -5.35 -12.21 17.18
C ASN A 6 -3.99 -11.56 17.45
N THR A 7 -3.36 -10.99 16.42
CA THR A 7 -2.34 -9.97 16.68
C THR A 7 -3.11 -8.87 17.39
N THR A 8 -3.00 -8.79 18.71
CA THR A 8 -3.60 -7.69 19.46
C THR A 8 -2.83 -6.46 19.03
N ILE A 9 -3.30 -5.82 17.95
CA ILE A 9 -2.75 -4.56 17.48
C ILE A 9 -2.87 -3.59 18.65
N PRO A 10 -1.76 -2.97 19.09
CA PRO A 10 -1.80 -1.99 20.16
C PRO A 10 -2.90 -0.96 19.91
N VAL A 11 -3.60 -0.54 20.95
CA VAL A 11 -4.79 0.31 20.82
C VAL A 11 -4.47 1.62 20.07
N GLU A 12 -3.24 2.11 20.21
CA GLU A 12 -2.69 3.28 19.56
C GLU A 12 -2.58 3.09 18.03
N ILE A 13 -2.22 1.89 17.59
CA ILE A 13 -2.16 1.57 16.16
C ILE A 13 -3.57 1.26 15.64
N ALA A 14 -4.38 0.56 16.44
CA ALA A 14 -5.74 0.22 16.07
C ALA A 14 -6.60 1.47 15.85
N SER A 15 -6.41 2.53 16.66
CA SER A 15 -7.14 3.80 16.52
C SER A 15 -6.79 4.52 15.22
N ILE A 16 -5.53 4.45 14.76
CA ILE A 16 -5.09 5.02 13.47
C ILE A 16 -5.71 4.24 12.30
N LEU A 17 -5.86 2.91 12.42
CA LEU A 17 -6.40 2.06 11.37
C LEU A 17 -7.93 2.09 11.30
N LEU A 18 -8.62 2.29 12.43
CA LEU A 18 -10.07 2.17 12.52
C LEU A 18 -10.86 2.99 11.46
N PRO A 19 -10.48 4.23 11.10
CA PRO A 19 -11.16 4.99 10.05
C PRO A 19 -11.21 4.28 8.70
N PHE A 20 -10.20 3.47 8.37
CA PHE A 20 -10.14 2.72 7.10
C PHE A 20 -11.09 1.53 7.07
N ARG A 21 -11.62 1.08 8.22
CA ARG A 21 -12.51 -0.09 8.31
C ARG A 21 -13.72 0.02 7.39
N ALA A 22 -14.26 1.23 7.19
CA ALA A 22 -15.42 1.48 6.35
C ALA A 22 -15.19 1.13 4.86
N LEU A 23 -13.94 1.03 4.41
CA LEU A 23 -13.59 0.67 3.03
C LEU A 23 -13.69 -0.84 2.76
N PHE A 24 -13.78 -1.66 3.80
CA PHE A 24 -13.63 -3.10 3.69
C PHE A 24 -14.82 -3.84 4.29
N THR A 25 -15.16 -4.99 3.71
CA THR A 25 -16.04 -5.94 4.37
C THR A 25 -15.36 -6.50 5.62
N LYS A 26 -16.15 -6.96 6.59
CA LYS A 26 -15.65 -7.55 7.85
C LYS A 26 -14.53 -8.59 7.64
N PRO A 27 -14.66 -9.61 6.76
CA PRO A 27 -13.59 -10.58 6.57
C PRO A 27 -12.34 -9.97 5.90
N VAL A 28 -12.51 -9.06 4.94
CA VAL A 28 -11.35 -8.40 4.29
C VAL A 28 -10.60 -7.52 5.29
N TRP A 29 -11.31 -6.84 6.19
CA TRP A 29 -10.72 -5.99 7.22
C TRP A 29 -9.72 -6.74 8.10
N CYS A 30 -10.04 -7.95 8.55
CA CYS A 30 -9.12 -8.77 9.34
C CYS A 30 -7.79 -9.04 8.60
N HIS A 31 -7.87 -9.36 7.31
CA HIS A 31 -6.67 -9.59 6.49
C HIS A 31 -5.89 -8.30 6.26
N VAL A 32 -6.57 -7.16 6.06
CA VAL A 32 -5.94 -5.84 5.89
C VAL A 32 -5.10 -5.48 7.12
N GLN A 33 -5.64 -5.68 8.33
CA GLN A 33 -4.93 -5.43 9.58
C GLN A 33 -3.61 -6.21 9.65
N THR A 34 -3.64 -7.52 9.37
CA THR A 34 -2.43 -8.36 9.30
C THR A 34 -1.45 -7.88 8.23
N LEU A 35 -1.95 -7.54 7.04
CA LEU A 35 -1.12 -7.08 5.93
C LEU A 35 -0.42 -5.75 6.25
N VAL A 36 -1.12 -4.79 6.87
CA VAL A 36 -0.54 -3.51 7.27
C VAL A 36 0.55 -3.71 8.31
N MET A 37 0.27 -4.47 9.37
CA MET A 37 1.26 -4.74 10.42
C MET A 37 2.49 -5.45 9.87
N GLY A 38 2.30 -6.53 9.11
CA GLY A 38 3.43 -7.26 8.56
C GLY A 38 4.18 -6.44 7.51
N THR A 39 3.54 -5.53 6.78
CA THR A 39 4.21 -4.61 5.85
C THR A 39 5.13 -3.64 6.57
N ILE A 40 4.71 -3.12 7.74
CA ILE A 40 5.53 -2.24 8.59
C ILE A 40 6.74 -3.01 9.14
N LEU A 41 6.53 -4.26 9.58
CA LEU A 41 7.56 -5.10 10.20
C LEU A 41 8.52 -5.73 9.19
N THR A 42 8.11 -5.92 7.93
CA THR A 42 8.94 -6.57 6.91
C THR A 42 10.08 -5.64 6.46
N THR A 43 11.31 -6.09 6.65
CA THR A 43 12.51 -5.46 6.07
C THR A 43 12.77 -5.99 4.66
N GLY A 44 13.02 -5.10 3.69
CA GLY A 44 13.30 -5.47 2.31
C GLY A 44 12.05 -5.56 1.42
N LYS A 45 11.88 -6.68 0.70
CA LYS A 45 10.76 -6.86 -0.24
C LYS A 45 9.45 -7.14 0.52
N ARG A 46 8.54 -6.16 0.54
CA ARG A 46 7.21 -6.21 1.16
C ARG A 46 6.18 -6.94 0.28
N THR A 47 6.48 -8.17 -0.13
CA THR A 47 5.50 -9.01 -0.82
C THR A 47 4.49 -9.57 0.20
N ILE A 48 3.30 -9.95 -0.25
CA ILE A 48 2.31 -10.60 0.63
C ILE A 48 2.92 -11.83 1.32
N THR A 49 3.73 -12.61 0.59
CA THR A 49 4.44 -13.77 1.17
C THR A 49 5.42 -13.37 2.26
N SER A 50 6.28 -12.38 2.03
CA SER A 50 7.22 -11.91 3.06
C SER A 50 6.47 -11.41 4.30
N VAL A 51 5.40 -10.66 4.08
CA VAL A 51 4.51 -10.13 5.12
C VAL A 51 3.93 -11.27 5.95
N LEU A 52 3.39 -12.31 5.31
CA LEU A 52 2.82 -13.45 6.01
C LEU A 52 3.88 -14.27 6.75
N VAL A 53 5.09 -14.42 6.21
CA VAL A 53 6.19 -15.06 6.92
C VAL A 53 6.55 -14.29 8.20
N VAL A 54 6.69 -12.96 8.13
CA VAL A 54 6.99 -12.10 9.28
C VAL A 54 5.88 -12.16 10.33
N MET A 55 4.63 -12.30 9.90
CA MET A 55 3.47 -12.45 10.78
C MET A 55 3.27 -13.88 11.33
N GLY A 56 4.16 -14.83 11.00
CA GLY A 56 4.06 -16.21 11.47
C GLY A 56 2.99 -17.06 10.75
N LEU A 57 2.53 -16.62 9.58
CA LEU A 57 1.45 -17.21 8.78
C LEU A 57 1.97 -17.92 7.52
N ASN A 58 3.20 -18.44 7.56
CA ASN A 58 3.81 -19.13 6.42
C ASN A 58 3.16 -20.50 6.10
N GLN A 59 2.43 -21.09 7.05
CA GLN A 59 1.68 -22.35 6.89
C GLN A 59 0.15 -22.14 6.88
N GLU A 60 -0.32 -20.90 6.72
CA GLU A 60 -1.75 -20.61 6.71
C GLU A 60 -2.45 -21.30 5.51
N GLU A 61 -3.41 -22.18 5.81
CA GLU A 61 -4.11 -23.00 4.80
C GLU A 61 -4.80 -22.12 3.75
N HIS A 62 -5.32 -20.96 4.17
CA HIS A 62 -6.04 -20.05 3.30
C HIS A 62 -5.20 -18.83 2.87
N PHE A 63 -3.91 -19.05 2.62
CA PHE A 63 -2.94 -18.05 2.17
C PHE A 63 -3.45 -17.13 1.03
N GLN A 64 -4.23 -17.69 0.10
CA GLN A 64 -4.83 -16.95 -1.01
C GLN A 64 -5.72 -15.78 -0.59
N ASN A 65 -6.35 -15.85 0.59
CA ASN A 65 -7.27 -14.80 1.06
C ASN A 65 -6.57 -13.45 1.23
N TYR A 66 -5.30 -13.47 1.62
CA TYR A 66 -4.47 -12.27 1.72
C TYR A 66 -4.17 -11.67 0.35
N HIS A 67 -3.94 -12.50 -0.67
CA HIS A 67 -3.81 -12.04 -2.06
C HIS A 67 -5.13 -11.47 -2.61
N CYS A 68 -6.26 -12.03 -2.20
CA CYS A 68 -7.57 -11.54 -2.61
C CYS A 68 -7.83 -10.10 -2.15
N VAL A 69 -7.21 -9.61 -1.07
CA VAL A 69 -7.32 -8.21 -0.63
C VAL A 69 -6.92 -7.23 -1.75
N LEU A 70 -5.85 -7.50 -2.49
CA LEU A 70 -5.37 -6.62 -3.57
C LEU A 70 -5.87 -7.01 -4.96
N ASN A 71 -6.30 -8.27 -5.15
CA ASN A 71 -6.66 -8.79 -6.47
C ASN A 71 -8.16 -8.92 -6.72
N ARG A 72 -8.99 -9.04 -5.67
CA ARG A 72 -10.43 -9.35 -5.79
C ARG A 72 -11.34 -8.50 -4.91
N ALA A 73 -10.91 -8.11 -3.72
CA ALA A 73 -11.71 -7.28 -2.84
C ALA A 73 -11.96 -5.92 -3.50
N VAL A 74 -13.20 -5.44 -3.41
CA VAL A 74 -13.61 -4.14 -3.94
C VAL A 74 -13.44 -3.10 -2.84
N TRP A 75 -12.48 -2.20 -3.01
CA TRP A 75 -12.23 -1.03 -2.16
C TRP A 75 -11.53 0.05 -2.98
N SER A 76 -11.59 1.31 -2.53
CA SER A 76 -11.04 2.46 -3.27
C SER A 76 -9.74 2.95 -2.65
N SER A 77 -8.66 2.94 -3.43
CA SER A 77 -7.38 3.54 -3.02
C SER A 77 -7.47 5.06 -2.89
N LEU A 78 -8.32 5.70 -3.71
CA LEU A 78 -8.56 7.14 -3.61
C LEU A 78 -9.22 7.50 -2.27
N GLU A 79 -10.25 6.76 -1.86
CA GLU A 79 -10.90 6.97 -0.56
C GLU A 79 -9.94 6.67 0.61
N ALA A 80 -9.12 5.63 0.49
CA ALA A 80 -8.05 5.38 1.48
C ALA A 80 -7.08 6.57 1.58
N SER A 81 -6.64 7.14 0.46
CA SER A 81 -5.78 8.33 0.44
C SER A 81 -6.46 9.55 1.05
N ARG A 82 -7.76 9.74 0.83
CA ARG A 82 -8.54 10.83 1.46
C ARG A 82 -8.58 10.66 2.98
N ILE A 83 -8.87 9.45 3.47
CA ILE A 83 -8.86 9.16 4.91
C ILE A 83 -7.47 9.44 5.51
N LEU A 84 -6.41 8.98 4.85
CA LEU A 84 -5.04 9.21 5.30
C LEU A 84 -4.70 10.71 5.37
N LEU A 85 -5.03 11.47 4.33
CA LEU A 85 -4.81 12.91 4.29
C LEU A 85 -5.55 13.62 5.44
N MET A 86 -6.82 13.27 5.66
CA MET A 86 -7.61 13.86 6.75
C MET A 86 -7.02 13.52 8.13
N LEU A 87 -6.53 12.30 8.33
CA LEU A 87 -5.83 11.92 9.56
C LEU A 87 -4.55 12.73 9.76
N MET A 88 -3.74 12.89 8.71
CA MET A 88 -2.52 13.71 8.78
C MET A 88 -2.83 15.16 9.13
N VAL A 89 -3.81 15.78 8.47
CA VAL A 89 -4.20 17.18 8.74
C VAL A 89 -4.71 17.32 10.17
N THR A 90 -5.59 16.42 10.62
CA THR A 90 -6.17 16.47 11.98
C THR A 90 -5.11 16.34 13.06
N VAL A 91 -4.11 15.48 12.85
CA VAL A 91 -3.07 15.20 13.85
C VAL A 91 -1.96 16.27 13.84
N PHE A 92 -1.50 16.68 12.66
CA PHE A 92 -0.30 17.51 12.53
C PHE A 92 -0.58 18.99 12.28
N LEU A 93 -1.81 19.36 11.89
CA LEU A 93 -2.18 20.74 11.58
C LEU A 93 -3.55 21.09 12.19
N PRO A 94 -3.66 21.18 13.53
CA PRO A 94 -4.92 21.52 14.19
C PRO A 94 -5.40 22.94 13.85
N SER A 95 -4.50 23.83 13.41
CA SER A 95 -4.82 25.16 12.92
C SER A 95 -3.75 25.64 11.92
N GLY A 96 -4.12 26.62 11.08
CA GLY A 96 -3.23 27.23 10.09
C GLY A 96 -3.46 26.74 8.65
N SER A 97 -2.57 27.15 7.75
CA SER A 97 -2.67 26.85 6.32
C SER A 97 -1.90 25.58 5.95
N VAL A 98 -2.47 24.76 5.07
CA VAL A 98 -1.78 23.61 4.47
C VAL A 98 -0.93 24.11 3.31
N ILE A 99 0.38 23.84 3.34
CA ILE A 99 1.28 24.05 2.21
C ILE A 99 1.41 22.70 1.47
N ILE A 100 1.02 22.67 0.20
CA ILE A 100 1.07 21.45 -0.63
C ILE A 100 2.24 21.57 -1.60
N GLY A 101 3.30 20.80 -1.36
CA GLY A 101 4.34 20.57 -2.36
C GLY A 101 3.89 19.49 -3.34
N ILE A 102 3.97 19.77 -4.63
CA ILE A 102 3.64 18.81 -5.69
C ILE A 102 4.95 18.43 -6.38
N ASP A 103 5.24 17.13 -6.40
CA ASP A 103 6.38 16.55 -7.11
C ASP A 103 5.93 15.26 -7.81
N ASP A 104 6.38 15.06 -9.04
CA ASP A 104 6.05 13.88 -9.82
C ASP A 104 7.07 12.77 -9.55
N THR A 105 6.63 11.70 -8.89
CA THR A 105 7.46 10.50 -8.75
C THR A 105 7.16 9.50 -9.86
N ILE A 106 8.19 9.16 -10.64
CA ILE A 106 8.08 8.13 -11.67
C ILE A 106 7.96 6.73 -11.04
N GLU A 107 6.77 6.13 -11.11
CA GLU A 107 6.57 4.73 -10.76
C GLU A 107 7.14 3.81 -11.87
N ARG A 108 8.25 3.15 -11.57
CA ARG A 108 8.95 2.25 -12.52
C ARG A 108 8.33 0.85 -12.50
N ARG A 109 7.25 0.64 -13.27
CA ARG A 109 6.61 -0.67 -13.41
C ARG A 109 6.53 -1.17 -14.85
N LYS A 110 6.74 -2.48 -15.02
CA LYS A 110 6.59 -3.21 -16.29
C LYS A 110 5.77 -4.47 -16.04
N GLY A 111 4.87 -4.82 -16.95
CA GLY A 111 4.07 -6.03 -16.84
C GLY A 111 2.96 -6.10 -17.88
N LYS A 112 2.41 -7.31 -18.10
CA LYS A 112 1.34 -7.56 -19.09
C LYS A 112 0.05 -6.79 -18.78
N LYS A 113 -0.19 -6.46 -17.51
CA LYS A 113 -1.39 -5.73 -17.05
C LYS A 113 -1.26 -4.20 -17.16
N ILE A 114 -0.08 -3.68 -17.52
CA ILE A 114 0.17 -2.23 -17.67
C ILE A 114 -0.09 -1.90 -19.14
N LYS A 115 -1.28 -1.37 -19.42
CA LYS A 115 -1.75 -1.06 -20.77
C LYS A 115 -1.16 0.25 -21.30
N ALA A 116 -1.16 1.29 -20.48
CA ALA A 116 -0.61 2.59 -20.83
C ALA A 116 0.81 2.69 -20.29
N LYS A 117 1.79 2.77 -21.20
CA LYS A 117 3.20 2.91 -20.85
C LYS A 117 3.68 4.31 -21.21
N GLY A 118 4.02 5.10 -20.21
CA GLY A 118 4.75 6.35 -20.42
C GLY A 118 6.22 6.05 -20.66
N ILE A 119 6.83 6.75 -21.61
CA ILE A 119 8.28 6.68 -21.87
C ILE A 119 8.87 8.03 -21.50
N TYR A 120 9.78 8.04 -20.54
CA TYR A 120 10.46 9.23 -20.06
C TYR A 120 11.96 9.04 -20.20
N ARG A 121 12.68 10.11 -20.54
CA ARG A 121 14.15 10.11 -20.45
C ARG A 121 14.54 10.06 -18.97
N ASP A 122 15.47 9.19 -18.62
CA ASP A 122 16.09 9.14 -17.30
C ASP A 122 17.27 10.12 -17.27
N PRO A 123 17.13 11.32 -16.67
CA PRO A 123 18.19 12.32 -16.71
C PRO A 123 19.42 11.90 -15.91
N VAL A 124 19.26 11.04 -14.90
CA VAL A 124 20.35 10.57 -14.04
C VAL A 124 21.18 9.50 -14.74
N ARG A 125 20.54 8.65 -15.54
CA ARG A 125 21.22 7.54 -16.25
C ARG A 125 21.60 7.87 -17.69
N SER A 126 21.11 8.97 -18.24
CA SER A 126 21.46 9.42 -19.59
C SER A 126 22.76 10.24 -19.58
N SER A 127 23.56 10.08 -20.62
CA SER A 127 24.73 10.91 -20.95
C SER A 127 24.59 11.50 -22.35
N ASN A 128 25.55 12.34 -22.78
CA ASN A 128 25.54 12.90 -24.13
C ASN A 128 25.68 11.85 -25.24
N SER A 129 26.32 10.72 -24.96
CA SER A 129 26.50 9.62 -25.92
C SER A 129 25.44 8.53 -25.81
N GLN A 130 24.65 8.49 -24.73
CA GLN A 130 23.69 7.43 -24.47
C GLN A 130 22.46 7.95 -23.73
N VAL A 131 21.29 7.84 -24.36
CA VAL A 131 20.00 8.18 -23.75
C VAL A 131 19.38 6.93 -23.13
N VAL A 132 19.03 6.99 -21.85
CA VAL A 132 18.34 5.92 -21.13
C VAL A 132 16.87 6.31 -20.96
N TYR A 133 15.96 5.40 -21.31
CA TYR A 133 14.52 5.59 -21.12
C TYR A 133 13.99 4.75 -19.97
N VAL A 134 13.08 5.35 -19.20
CA VAL A 134 12.30 4.70 -18.16
C VAL A 134 10.86 4.55 -18.65
N TYR A 135 10.32 3.36 -18.43
CA TYR A 135 8.95 3.02 -18.77
C TYR A 135 8.11 3.02 -17.48
N THR A 136 6.97 3.69 -17.52
CA THR A 136 6.08 3.92 -16.37
C THR A 136 4.66 3.52 -16.74
N HIS A 137 3.76 3.44 -15.76
CA HIS A 137 2.33 3.45 -16.06
C HIS A 137 1.90 4.90 -16.33
N ALA A 138 1.40 5.18 -17.54
CA ALA A 138 0.81 6.48 -17.87
C ALA A 138 -0.69 6.43 -17.60
N SER A 139 -1.11 6.79 -16.39
CA SER A 139 -2.53 7.05 -16.12
C SER A 139 -2.69 8.44 -15.54
N PHE A 140 -3.40 9.27 -16.32
CA PHE A 140 -4.21 10.36 -15.81
C PHE A 140 -5.63 9.85 -15.66
#